data_AF-H8GW58-F1
#
_entry.id   AF-H8GW58-F1
#
_cell.length_a   1.000
_cell.length_b   1.000
_cell.length_c   1.000
_cell.angle_alpha   90.00
_cell.angle_beta   90.00
_cell.angle_gamma   90.00
#
_symmetry.space_group_name_H-M   'P 1'
#
loop_
_entity.id
_entity.type
_entity.pdbx_description
1 polymer ?
#
loop_
_entity_poly.entity_id
_entity_poly.type
_entity_poly.pdbx_seq_one_letter_code
_entity_poly.pdbx_strand_id
1 'polypeptide(L)'
;MAAYLGRATALLWPERRRAVRAELYAHLYHEHLDARLRGLDEAAAWAEALRAAGPVWGVALRLAQVHMGGLTVRTLLLGAALGGAAYAVRPHLTHVPLPVPAQTQPVRP
;
A
#
# COMPACT_ATOMS: atom_id res chain seq x y z
N MET A 1 1.11 -21.62 16.27
CA MET A 1 2.14 -20.93 15.46
C MET A 1 1.86 -20.91 13.95
N ALA A 2 1.85 -22.06 13.25
CA ALA A 2 1.74 -22.09 11.78
C ALA A 2 0.46 -21.41 11.22
N ALA A 3 -0.68 -21.58 11.90
CA ALA A 3 -1.93 -20.91 11.53
C ALA A 3 -1.87 -19.39 11.68
N TYR A 4 -1.14 -18.89 12.70
CA TYR A 4 -0.93 -17.46 12.92
C TYR A 4 -0.11 -16.87 11.77
N LEU A 5 1.05 -17.47 11.46
CA LEU A 5 1.90 -17.06 10.34
C LEU A 5 1.18 -17.09 8.99
N GLY A 6 0.39 -18.15 8.76
CA GLY A 6 -0.38 -18.32 7.53
C GLY A 6 -1.39 -17.20 7.31
N ARG A 7 -2.12 -16.80 8.36
CA ARG A 7 -3.10 -15.71 8.33
C ARG A 7 -2.44 -14.33 8.30
N ALA A 8 -1.40 -14.11 9.11
CA ALA A 8 -0.66 -12.85 9.16
C ALA A 8 -0.01 -12.48 7.82
N THR A 9 0.34 -13.49 7.01
CA THR A 9 0.95 -13.29 5.68
C THR A 9 -0.02 -13.49 4.52
N ALA A 10 -1.31 -13.70 4.78
CA ALA A 10 -2.28 -14.06 3.74
C ALA A 10 -2.56 -12.92 2.74
N LEU A 11 -2.42 -11.66 3.18
CA LEU A 11 -2.64 -10.46 2.36
C LEU A 11 -1.45 -10.11 1.44
N LEU A 12 -0.34 -10.82 1.56
CA LEU A 12 0.86 -10.56 0.78
C LEU A 12 0.82 -11.32 -0.54
N TRP A 13 1.48 -10.77 -1.56
CA TRP A 13 1.68 -11.49 -2.82
C TRP A 13 2.46 -12.80 -2.62
N PRO A 14 2.14 -13.84 -3.42
CA PRO A 14 2.71 -15.17 -3.25
C PRO A 14 4.25 -15.19 -3.21
N GLU A 15 4.88 -14.37 -4.06
CA GLU A 15 6.33 -14.25 -4.17
C GLU A 15 6.99 -13.75 -2.88
N ARG A 16 6.34 -12.80 -2.18
CA ARG A 16 6.86 -12.21 -0.94
C ARG A 16 6.44 -12.99 0.29
N ARG A 17 5.36 -13.77 0.22
CA ARG A 17 4.78 -14.49 1.36
C ARG A 17 5.76 -15.42 2.06
N ARG A 18 6.62 -16.14 1.31
CA ARG A 18 7.61 -17.06 1.91
C ARG A 18 8.69 -16.31 2.69
N ALA A 19 9.25 -15.26 2.10
CA ALA A 19 10.29 -14.44 2.74
C ALA A 19 9.76 -13.77 4.01
N VAL A 20 8.61 -13.08 3.90
CA VAL A 20 8.00 -12.39 5.04
C VAL A 20 7.55 -13.35 6.13
N ARG A 21 7.12 -14.57 5.76
CA ARG A 21 6.80 -15.61 6.75
C ARG A 21 8.03 -16.08 7.52
N ALA A 22 9.19 -16.20 6.85
CA ALA A 22 10.44 -16.57 7.51
C ALA A 22 10.92 -15.45 8.45
N GLU A 23 10.86 -14.19 8.02
CA GLU A 23 11.21 -13.03 8.85
C GLU A 23 10.28 -12.92 10.07
N LEU A 24 8.96 -13.03 9.87
CA LEU A 24 8.00 -13.00 10.97
C LEU A 24 8.23 -14.15 11.95
N TYR A 25 8.58 -15.34 11.45
CA TYR A 25 8.94 -16.47 12.31
C TYR A 25 10.22 -16.20 13.11
N ALA A 26 11.26 -15.66 12.47
CA ALA A 26 12.52 -15.33 13.14
C ALA A 26 12.31 -14.29 14.25
N HIS A 27 11.50 -13.26 14.00
CA HIS A 27 11.15 -12.28 15.02
C HIS A 27 10.39 -12.92 16.20
N LEU A 28 9.37 -13.73 15.93
CA LEU A 28 8.62 -14.42 16.99
C LEU A 28 9.51 -15.41 17.78
N TYR A 29 10.48 -16.03 17.12
CA TYR A 29 11.43 -16.92 17.77
C TYR A 29 12.39 -16.15 18.68
N HIS A 30 12.80 -14.94 18.29
CA HIS A 30 13.59 -14.06 19.14
C HIS A 30 12.83 -13.67 20.41
N GLU A 31 11.58 -13.21 20.27
CA GLU A 31 10.70 -12.88 21.40
C GLU A 31 10.45 -14.10 22.31
N HIS A 32 10.32 -15.29 21.72
CA HIS A 32 10.23 -16.53 22.46
C HIS A 32 11.50 -16.79 23.29
N LEU A 33 12.69 -16.64 22.72
CA LEU A 33 13.94 -16.80 23.45
C LEU A 33 14.08 -15.77 24.58
N ASP A 34 13.69 -14.52 24.35
CA ASP A 34 13.71 -13.49 25.39
C ASP A 34 12.73 -13.82 26.53
N ALA A 35 11.58 -14.42 26.21
CA ALA A 35 10.65 -14.95 27.21
C ALA A 35 11.22 -16.15 27.98
N ARG A 36 11.94 -17.06 27.30
CA ARG A 36 12.65 -18.19 27.93
C ARG A 36 13.73 -17.71 28.89
N LEU A 37 14.49 -16.68 28.52
CA LEU A 37 15.52 -16.06 29.36
C LEU A 37 14.94 -15.39 30.61
N ARG A 38 13.68 -14.93 30.54
CA ARG A 38 12.92 -14.43 31.71
C ARG A 38 12.38 -15.55 32.62
N GLY A 39 12.68 -16.82 32.33
CA GLY A 39 12.27 -17.97 33.13
C GLY A 39 10.90 -18.53 32.79
N LEU A 40 10.27 -18.10 31.69
CA LEU A 40 9.02 -18.70 31.24
C LEU A 40 9.25 -20.11 30.67
N ASP A 41 8.29 -21.01 30.91
CA ASP A 41 8.28 -22.30 30.23
C ASP A 41 8.08 -22.12 28.70
N GLU A 42 8.29 -23.18 27.94
CA GLU A 42 8.26 -23.10 26.47
C GLU A 42 6.89 -22.68 25.92
N ALA A 43 5.81 -23.17 26.51
CA ALA A 43 4.45 -22.87 26.06
C ALA A 43 4.06 -21.43 26.38
N ALA A 44 4.36 -20.97 27.60
CA ALA A 44 4.15 -19.62 28.06
C ALA A 44 4.99 -18.61 27.29
N ALA A 45 6.25 -18.96 26.97
CA ALA A 45 7.13 -18.12 26.15
C ALA A 45 6.57 -17.91 24.74
N TRP A 46 6.05 -18.95 24.10
CA TRP A 46 5.38 -18.79 22.80
C TRP A 46 4.08 -18.00 22.89
N ALA A 47 3.29 -18.19 23.96
CA ALA A 47 2.08 -17.43 24.18
C ALA A 47 2.39 -15.93 24.41
N GLU A 48 3.46 -15.62 25.14
CA GLU A 48 3.97 -14.26 25.35
C GLU A 48 4.43 -13.64 24.02
N ALA A 49 5.26 -14.35 23.23
CA ALA A 49 5.72 -13.87 21.92
C ALA A 49 4.56 -13.56 20.96
N LEU A 50 3.52 -14.41 20.94
CA LEU A 50 2.32 -14.17 20.14
C LEU A 50 1.48 -12.99 20.67
N ARG A 51 1.40 -12.81 21.99
CA ARG A 51 0.74 -11.64 22.60
C ARG A 51 1.49 -10.35 22.29
N ALA A 52 2.81 -10.35 22.36
CA ALA A 52 3.67 -9.22 22.04
C ALA A 52 3.55 -8.80 20.56
N ALA A 53 3.47 -9.77 19.64
CA ALA A 53 3.25 -9.51 18.22
C ALA A 53 1.85 -8.95 17.91
N GLY A 54 0.88 -9.18 18.80
CA GLY A 54 -0.46 -8.61 18.71
C GLY A 54 -1.44 -9.38 17.82
N PRO A 55 -2.60 -8.77 17.49
CA PRO A 55 -3.65 -9.44 16.75
C PRO A 55 -3.25 -9.67 15.27
N VAL A 56 -3.54 -10.88 14.78
CA VAL A 56 -3.23 -11.34 13.41
C VAL A 56 -3.58 -10.33 12.33
N TRP A 57 -4.77 -9.73 12.41
CA TRP A 57 -5.25 -8.79 11.40
C TRP A 57 -4.48 -7.46 11.39
N GLY A 58 -4.10 -6.97 12.58
CA GLY A 58 -3.27 -5.76 12.68
C GLY A 58 -1.90 -5.98 12.04
N VAL A 59 -1.29 -7.14 12.30
CA VAL A 59 -0.01 -7.52 11.69
C VAL A 59 -0.15 -7.70 10.18
N ALA A 60 -1.20 -8.38 9.72
CA ALA A 60 -1.43 -8.62 8.29
C ALA A 60 -1.60 -7.32 7.51
N LEU A 61 -2.37 -6.37 8.04
CA LEU A 61 -2.58 -5.06 7.42
C LEU A 61 -1.30 -4.24 7.38
N ARG A 62 -0.52 -4.23 8.48
CA ARG A 62 0.75 -3.49 8.53
C ARG A 62 1.76 -4.05 7.54
N LEU A 63 1.87 -5.38 7.45
CA LEU A 63 2.72 -6.05 6.46
C LEU A 63 2.26 -5.76 5.03
N ALA A 64 0.96 -5.84 4.78
CA ALA A 64 0.37 -5.50 3.49
C ALA A 64 0.70 -4.05 3.09
N GLN A 65 0.56 -3.09 4.01
CA GLN A 65 0.88 -1.69 3.75
C GLN A 65 2.36 -1.48 3.43
N VAL A 66 3.27 -2.07 4.19
CA VAL A 66 4.72 -1.93 3.99
C VAL A 66 5.14 -2.54 2.64
N HIS A 67 4.62 -3.71 2.29
CA HIS A 67 5.03 -4.40 1.06
C HIS A 67 4.26 -3.97 -0.20
N MET A 68 3.05 -3.41 -0.07
CA MET A 68 2.24 -2.96 -1.21
C MET A 68 2.21 -1.44 -1.39
N GLY A 69 2.72 -0.64 -0.45
CA GLY A 69 2.69 0.83 -0.52
C GLY A 69 3.28 1.40 -1.82
N GLY A 70 4.36 0.82 -2.32
CA GLY A 70 4.96 1.22 -3.60
C GLY A 70 4.06 0.96 -4.81
N LEU A 71 3.19 -0.06 -4.75
CA LEU A 71 2.23 -0.36 -5.80
C LEU A 71 1.06 0.63 -5.77
N THR A 72 0.56 0.95 -4.58
CA THR A 72 -0.52 1.94 -4.37
C THR A 72 -0.12 3.32 -4.88
N VAL A 73 1.12 3.73 -4.62
CA VAL A 73 1.65 4.99 -5.17
C VAL A 73 1.76 4.93 -6.70
N ARG A 74 2.24 3.82 -7.25
CA ARG A 74 2.33 3.64 -8.72
C ARG A 74 0.98 3.66 -9.41
N THR A 75 -0.05 3.01 -8.87
CA THR A 75 -1.40 3.03 -9.45
C THR A 75 -2.04 4.40 -9.35
N LEU A 76 -1.82 5.12 -8.24
CA LEU A 76 -2.27 6.51 -8.10
C LEU A 76 -1.61 7.41 -9.15
N LEU A 77 -0.29 7.27 -9.36
CA LEU A 77 0.45 8.03 -10.38
C LEU A 77 -0.03 7.70 -11.79
N LEU A 78 -0.26 6.43 -12.10
CA LEU A 78 -0.81 5.99 -13.40
C LEU A 78 -2.22 6.54 -13.62
N GLY A 79 -3.08 6.48 -12.61
CA GLY A 79 -4.44 7.03 -12.67
C GLY A 79 -4.42 8.55 -12.85
N ALA A 80 -3.55 9.26 -12.14
CA ALA A 80 -3.37 10.70 -12.29
C ALA A 80 -2.83 11.07 -13.68
N ALA A 81 -1.88 10.32 -14.22
CA ALA A 81 -1.35 10.53 -15.57
C ALA A 81 -2.42 10.30 -16.64
N LEU A 82 -3.20 9.21 -16.54
CA LEU A 82 -4.30 8.89 -17.46
C LEU A 82 -5.45 9.91 -17.36
N GLY A 83 -5.83 10.31 -16.15
CA GLY A 83 -6.84 11.34 -15.91
C GLY A 83 -6.40 12.72 -16.40
N GLY A 84 -5.13 13.07 -16.18
CA GLY A 84 -4.52 14.31 -16.71
C GLY A 84 -4.48 14.34 -18.23
N ALA A 85 -4.13 13.22 -18.87
CA ALA A 85 -4.16 13.09 -20.33
C ALA A 85 -5.58 13.23 -20.89
N ALA A 86 -6.59 12.63 -20.26
CA ALA A 86 -7.98 12.77 -20.66
C ALA A 86 -8.50 14.22 -20.53
N TYR A 87 -8.06 14.95 -19.49
CA TYR A 87 -8.40 16.36 -19.31
C TYR A 87 -7.75 17.27 -20.38
N ALA A 88 -6.51 16.97 -20.79
CA ALA A 88 -5.78 17.72 -21.82
C ALA A 88 -6.29 17.51 -23.26
N VAL A 89 -6.95 16.38 -23.55
CA VAL A 89 -7.57 16.13 -24.87
C VAL A 89 -8.89 16.89 -25.04
N ARG A 90 -9.58 17.22 -23.95
CA ARG A 90 -10.87 17.92 -23.98
C ARG A 90 -10.83 19.30 -24.68
N PRO A 91 -9.82 20.17 -24.51
CA PRO A 91 -9.75 21.45 -25.22
C PRO A 91 -9.52 21.35 -26.74
N HIS A 92 -9.13 20.20 -27.30
CA HIS A 92 -8.98 20.05 -28.75
C HIS A 92 -10.29 19.69 -29.49
N LEU A 93 -11.29 19.15 -28.79
CA LEU A 93 -12.58 18.76 -29.39
C LEU A 93 -13.67 19.84 -29.25
N THR A 94 -13.54 20.73 -28.26
CA THR A 94 -14.38 21.93 -28.11
C THR A 94 -13.62 23.18 -28.54
N HIS A 95 -13.15 23.22 -29.78
CA HIS A 95 -12.84 24.51 -30.41
C HIS A 95 -14.17 25.16 -30.79
N VAL A 96 -14.91 25.66 -29.79
CA VAL A 96 -15.99 26.62 -30.04
C VAL A 96 -15.28 27.89 -30.52
N PRO A 97 -15.44 28.32 -31.79
CA PRO A 97 -14.82 29.54 -32.24
C PRO A 97 -15.35 30.68 -31.38
N LEU A 98 -14.45 31.37 -30.69
CA LEU A 98 -14.78 32.59 -29.99
C LEU A 98 -15.35 33.58 -31.02
N PRO A 99 -16.48 34.25 -30.75
CA PRO A 99 -17.00 35.28 -31.63
C PRO A 99 -15.95 36.39 -31.75
N VAL A 100 -15.39 36.55 -32.94
CA VAL A 100 -14.48 37.65 -33.25
C VAL A 100 -15.30 38.95 -33.14
N PRO A 101 -14.94 39.90 -32.25
CA PRO A 101 -15.62 41.18 -32.20
C PRO A 101 -15.42 41.89 -33.55
N ALA A 102 -16.53 42.25 -34.19
CA ALA A 102 -16.53 42.96 -35.46
C ALA A 102 -15.68 44.24 -35.34
N GLN A 103 -14.59 44.32 -36.10
CA GLN A 103 -13.81 45.54 -36.20
C GLN A 103 -14.65 46.57 -36.95
N THR A 104 -15.10 47.59 -36.24
CA THR A 104 -15.72 48.79 -36.79
C THR A 104 -14.70 49.48 -37.69
N GLN A 105 -14.97 49.45 -39.00
CA GLN A 105 -14.14 50.06 -40.02
C GLN A 105 -14.26 51.60 -39.92
N PRO A 106 -13.16 52.36 -39.73
CA PRO A 106 -13.25 53.81 -39.71
C PRO A 106 -13.48 54.34 -41.13
N VAL A 107 -14.58 55.08 -41.31
CA VAL A 107 -14.88 55.87 -42.50
C VAL A 107 -13.80 56.95 -42.64
N ARG A 108 -13.14 56.94 -43.80
CA ARG A 108 -12.17 57.97 -44.22
C ARG A 108 -12.85 59.34 -44.39
N PRO A 109 -12.14 60.45 -44.11
CA PRO A 109 -12.50 61.75 -44.67
C PRO A 109 -12.23 61.81 -46.19
#